data_AF-A0A2K3LQL9-F1
#
_entry.id   AF-A0A2K3LQL9-F1
#
_cell.length_a   1.000
_cell.length_b   1.000
_cell.length_c   1.000
_cell.angle_alpha   90.00
_cell.angle_beta   90.00
_cell.angle_gamma   90.00
#
_symmetry.space_group_name_H-M   'P 1'
#
loop_
_entity.id
_entity.type
_entity.pdbx_description
1 polymer ?
#
loop_
_entity_poly.entity_id
_entity_poly.type
_entity_poly.pdbx_seq_one_letter_code
_entity_poly.pdbx_strand_id
1 'polypeptide(L)'
;MECNKDEAVRAKQLAESRMQRGQFVEALKFANKAKKMYADVDNIAQILAICEVHIAALNKLYCSEMDWYRILQTERLSEDAIIKKQYRKLALLLHPDKNKF
;
A
#
# COMPACT_ATOMS: atom_id res chain seq x y z
N MET A 1 -17.42 -23.76 -2.23
CA MET A 1 -16.08 -23.25 -1.84
C MET A 1 -15.94 -21.77 -2.24
N GLU A 2 -16.94 -20.93 -1.90
CA GLU A 2 -16.97 -19.48 -2.24
C GLU A 2 -16.73 -18.58 -1.01
N CYS A 3 -16.82 -19.12 0.22
CA CYS A 3 -16.63 -18.36 1.45
C CYS A 3 -15.32 -17.57 1.50
N ASN A 4 -14.21 -18.15 1.02
CA ASN A 4 -12.91 -17.50 1.11
C ASN A 4 -12.81 -16.27 0.17
N LYS A 5 -13.57 -16.26 -0.93
CA LYS A 5 -13.60 -15.14 -1.88
C LYS A 5 -14.41 -13.98 -1.29
N ASP A 6 -15.62 -14.25 -0.80
CA ASP A 6 -16.47 -13.23 -0.19
C ASP A 6 -15.84 -12.62 1.06
N GLU A 7 -15.16 -13.43 1.86
CA GLU A 7 -14.50 -12.95 3.07
C GLU A 7 -13.28 -12.08 2.75
N ALA A 8 -12.54 -12.39 1.68
CA ALA A 8 -11.44 -11.57 1.22
C ALA A 8 -11.93 -10.23 0.61
N VAL A 9 -13.08 -10.22 -0.08
CA VAL A 9 -13.73 -8.99 -0.57
C VAL A 9 -14.19 -8.11 0.59
N ARG A 10 -14.80 -8.69 1.64
CA ARG A 10 -15.16 -7.93 2.86
C ARG A 10 -13.94 -7.34 3.54
N ALA A 11 -12.84 -8.10 3.66
CA ALA A 11 -11.61 -7.61 4.26
C ALA A 11 -10.98 -6.46 3.44
N LYS A 12 -11.08 -6.51 2.11
CA LYS A 12 -10.69 -5.40 1.21
C LYS A 12 -11.52 -4.14 1.47
N GLN A 13 -12.84 -4.25 1.48
CA GLN A 13 -13.74 -3.10 1.73
C GLN A 13 -13.46 -2.46 3.09
N LEU A 14 -13.16 -3.29 4.10
CA LEU A 14 -12.77 -2.79 5.41
C LEU A 14 -11.43 -2.04 5.36
N ALA A 15 -10.45 -2.51 4.60
CA ALA A 15 -9.19 -1.79 4.38
C ALA A 15 -9.44 -0.42 3.71
N GLU A 16 -10.28 -0.35 2.68
CA GLU A 16 -10.64 0.91 2.00
C GLU A 16 -11.30 1.91 2.96
N SER A 17 -12.26 1.46 3.78
CA SER A 17 -12.90 2.31 4.79
C SER A 17 -11.91 2.84 5.83
N ARG A 18 -10.90 2.04 6.21
CA ARG A 18 -9.83 2.46 7.13
C ARG A 18 -8.87 3.46 6.48
N MET A 19 -8.57 3.30 5.20
CA MET A 19 -7.77 4.27 4.44
C MET A 19 -8.46 5.64 4.40
N GLN A 20 -9.76 5.70 4.15
CA GLN A 20 -10.54 6.95 4.19
C GLN A 20 -10.52 7.64 5.56
N ARG A 21 -10.40 6.85 6.63
CA ARG A 21 -10.29 7.36 8.02
C ARG A 21 -8.84 7.73 8.41
N GLY A 22 -7.88 7.62 7.49
CA GLY A 22 -6.45 7.86 7.76
C GLY A 22 -5.77 6.77 8.60
N GLN A 23 -6.42 5.63 8.82
CA GLN A 23 -5.93 4.53 9.65
C GLN A 23 -5.13 3.51 8.81
N PHE A 24 -4.02 3.96 8.22
CA PHE A 24 -3.22 3.15 7.28
C PHE A 24 -2.60 1.89 7.89
N VAL A 25 -2.23 1.92 9.18
CA VAL A 25 -1.67 0.75 9.88
C VAL A 25 -2.70 -0.38 10.02
N GLU A 26 -3.95 -0.03 10.30
CA GLU A 26 -5.04 -1.01 10.38
C GLU A 26 -5.42 -1.51 9.00
N ALA A 27 -5.51 -0.60 8.02
CA ALA A 27 -5.77 -0.95 6.63
C ALA A 27 -4.74 -1.97 6.09
N LEU A 28 -3.45 -1.80 6.42
CA LEU A 28 -2.39 -2.75 6.06
C LEU A 28 -2.64 -4.15 6.63
N LYS A 29 -3.10 -4.26 7.88
CA LYS A 29 -3.40 -5.54 8.52
C LYS A 29 -4.56 -6.24 7.81
N PHE A 30 -5.62 -5.51 7.49
CA PHE A 30 -6.79 -6.06 6.78
C PHE A 30 -6.44 -6.45 5.35
N ALA A 31 -5.65 -5.65 4.64
CA ALA A 31 -5.19 -5.98 3.29
C ALA A 31 -4.29 -7.23 3.27
N ASN A 32 -3.39 -7.38 4.25
CA ASN A 32 -2.59 -8.61 4.40
C ASN A 32 -3.44 -9.83 4.73
N LYS A 33 -4.47 -9.66 5.56
CA LYS A 33 -5.43 -10.73 5.86
C LYS A 33 -6.18 -11.15 4.59
N ALA A 34 -6.68 -10.18 3.83
CA ALA A 34 -7.35 -10.42 2.55
C ALA A 34 -6.44 -11.18 1.57
N LYS A 35 -5.16 -10.79 1.45
CA LYS A 35 -4.16 -11.45 0.60
C LYS A 35 -3.91 -12.92 1.00
N LYS A 36 -3.87 -13.21 2.31
CA LYS A 36 -3.68 -14.58 2.82
C LYS A 36 -4.88 -15.48 2.54
N MET A 37 -6.08 -14.92 2.56
CA MET A 37 -7.32 -15.68 2.33
C MET A 37 -7.55 -15.94 0.85
N TYR A 38 -7.26 -14.95 0.01
CA TYR A 38 -7.36 -15.06 -1.44
C TYR A 38 -6.29 -14.17 -2.08
N ALA A 39 -5.31 -14.81 -2.75
CA ALA A 39 -4.19 -14.11 -3.35
C ALA A 39 -4.59 -13.29 -4.59
N ASP A 40 -5.65 -13.71 -5.29
CA ASP A 40 -6.16 -13.12 -6.53
C ASP A 40 -7.27 -12.08 -6.31
N VAL A 41 -7.38 -11.47 -5.12
CA VAL A 41 -8.34 -10.36 -4.96
C VAL A 41 -7.80 -9.13 -5.69
N ASP A 42 -8.61 -8.63 -6.61
CA ASP A 42 -8.32 -7.42 -7.37
C ASP A 42 -7.99 -6.21 -6.47
N ASN A 43 -6.93 -5.49 -6.84
CA ASN A 43 -6.42 -4.26 -6.20
C ASN A 43 -5.84 -4.40 -4.78
N ILE A 44 -5.66 -5.61 -4.23
CA ILE A 44 -4.99 -5.78 -2.93
C ILE A 44 -3.56 -5.23 -2.94
N ALA A 45 -2.79 -5.52 -4.00
CA ALA A 45 -1.42 -5.04 -4.11
C ALA A 45 -1.33 -3.50 -4.12
N GLN A 46 -2.35 -2.85 -4.68
CA GLN A 46 -2.45 -1.39 -4.71
C GLN A 46 -2.72 -0.83 -3.31
N ILE A 47 -3.70 -1.39 -2.59
CA ILE A 47 -4.04 -1.01 -1.21
C ILE A 47 -2.83 -1.17 -0.28
N LEU A 48 -2.10 -2.28 -0.40
CA LEU A 48 -0.88 -2.53 0.38
C LEU A 48 0.18 -1.45 0.11
N ALA A 49 0.47 -1.17 -1.17
CA ALA A 49 1.45 -0.17 -1.56
C ALA A 49 1.10 1.23 -1.03
N ILE A 50 -0.18 1.65 -1.15
CA ILE A 50 -0.64 2.94 -0.64
C ILE A 50 -0.45 2.99 0.88
N CYS A 51 -0.90 1.97 1.61
CA CYS A 51 -0.76 1.93 3.07
C CYS A 51 0.70 2.00 3.50
N GLU A 52 1.59 1.25 2.84
CA GLU A 52 3.03 1.26 3.14
C GLU A 52 3.67 2.62 2.86
N VAL A 53 3.33 3.27 1.75
CA VAL A 53 3.80 4.62 1.41
C VAL A 53 3.33 5.64 2.44
N HIS A 54 2.06 5.60 2.87
CA HIS A 54 1.54 6.50 3.90
C HIS A 54 2.17 6.23 5.27
N ILE A 55 2.37 4.96 5.66
CA ILE A 55 3.05 4.62 6.91
C ILE A 55 4.50 5.10 6.89
N ALA A 56 5.20 4.97 5.76
CA ALA A 56 6.54 5.49 5.57
C ALA A 56 6.56 7.03 5.66
N ALA A 57 5.59 7.72 5.05
CA ALA A 57 5.46 9.17 5.12
C ALA A 57 5.09 9.68 6.52
N LEU A 58 4.37 8.89 7.32
CA LEU A 58 4.09 9.20 8.73
C LEU A 58 5.32 9.01 9.63
N ASN A 59 6.19 8.06 9.30
CA ASN A 59 7.48 7.85 9.97
C ASN A 59 8.51 8.87 9.49
N LYS A 60 8.26 10.16 9.75
CA LYS A 60 9.27 11.21 9.58
C LYS A 60 10.48 10.90 10.45
N LEU A 61 11.66 10.90 9.85
CA LEU A 61 12.91 10.80 10.59
C LEU A 61 13.14 12.15 11.28
N TYR A 62 13.86 12.11 12.41
CA TYR A 62 14.13 13.27 13.28
C TYR A 62 14.31 14.58 12.49
N CYS A 63 13.54 15.61 12.86
CA CYS A 63 13.65 16.97 12.32
C CYS A 63 13.19 17.17 10.86
N SER A 64 11.94 16.81 10.55
CA SER A 64 11.21 17.27 9.36
C SER A 64 11.64 16.70 8.00
N GLU A 65 12.62 15.80 7.96
CA GLU A 65 13.01 15.10 6.73
C GLU A 65 12.18 13.82 6.54
N MET A 66 11.63 13.69 5.33
CA MET A 66 10.95 12.47 4.89
C MET A 66 12.01 11.45 4.48
N ASP A 67 11.86 10.20 4.93
CA ASP A 67 12.64 9.08 4.41
C ASP A 67 12.23 8.77 2.97
N TRP A 68 12.80 9.47 1.99
CA TRP A 68 12.50 9.27 0.57
C TRP A 68 12.71 7.82 0.13
N TYR A 69 13.75 7.15 0.62
CA TYR A 69 14.01 5.73 0.35
C TYR A 69 12.91 4.82 0.90
N ARG A 70 12.36 5.11 2.09
CA ARG A 70 11.25 4.32 2.65
C ARG A 70 9.94 4.59 1.92
N ILE A 71 9.68 5.82 1.51
CA ILE A 71 8.53 6.20 0.69
C ILE A 71 8.58 5.49 -0.67
N LEU A 72 9.76 5.43 -1.29
CA LEU A 72 9.98 4.69 -2.53
C LEU A 72 10.02 3.16 -2.32
N GLN A 73 10.00 2.67 -1.08
CA GLN A 73 10.15 1.26 -0.72
C GLN A 73 11.45 0.64 -1.29
N THR A 74 12.53 1.41 -1.29
CA THR A 74 13.84 1.04 -1.81
C THR A 74 14.90 1.07 -0.71
N GLU A 75 15.96 0.28 -0.86
CA GLU A 75 17.10 0.32 0.05
C GLU A 75 17.89 1.63 -0.11
N ARG A 76 18.55 2.08 0.97
CA ARG A 76 19.32 3.34 1.02
C ARG A 76 20.53 3.37 0.07
N LEU A 77 20.94 2.21 -0.46
CA LEU A 77 22.06 2.06 -1.39
C LEU A 77 21.60 1.52 -2.76
N SER A 78 20.31 1.64 -3.08
CA SER A 78 19.78 1.16 -4.36
C SER A 78 20.36 1.97 -5.52
N GLU A 79 20.67 1.29 -6.62
CA GLU A 79 21.07 1.94 -7.87
C GLU A 79 19.92 2.78 -8.46
N ASP A 80 20.27 3.86 -9.17
CA ASP A 80 19.32 4.77 -9.81
C ASP A 80 18.35 4.04 -10.76
N ALA A 81 18.79 2.97 -11.42
CA ALA A 81 17.95 2.14 -12.26
C ALA A 81 16.81 1.45 -11.48
N ILE A 82 17.08 0.99 -10.26
CA ILE A 82 16.11 0.34 -9.37
C ILE A 82 15.12 1.39 -8.86
N ILE A 83 15.62 2.57 -8.46
CA ILE A 83 14.80 3.69 -7.98
C ILE A 83 13.84 4.13 -9.09
N LYS A 84 14.32 4.34 -10.32
CA LYS A 84 13.47 4.71 -11.47
C LYS A 84 12.42 3.65 -11.79
N LYS A 85 12.78 2.37 -11.74
CA LYS A 85 11.84 1.26 -11.98
C LYS A 85 10.75 1.22 -10.93
N GLN A 86 11.12 1.37 -9.66
CA GLN A 86 10.18 1.37 -8.55
C GLN A 86 9.28 2.62 -8.55
N TYR A 87 9.84 3.79 -8.87
CA TYR A 87 9.07 5.02 -9.05
C TYR A 87 8.00 4.86 -10.13
N ARG A 88 8.35 4.34 -11.31
CA ARG A 88 7.36 4.09 -12.39
C ARG A 88 6.26 3.13 -11.95
N LYS A 89 6.64 2.08 -11.22
CA LYS A 89 5.68 1.11 -10.66
C LYS A 89 4.71 1.76 -9.67
N LEU A 90 5.24 2.56 -8.74
CA LEU A 90 4.43 3.30 -7.77
C LEU A 90 3.57 4.37 -8.46
N ALA A 91 4.08 5.10 -9.44
CA ALA A 91 3.31 6.11 -10.18
C ALA A 91 2.11 5.49 -10.91
N LEU A 92 2.25 4.28 -11.46
CA LEU A 92 1.13 3.55 -12.08
C LEU A 92 0.12 3.03 -11.05
N LEU A 93 0.58 2.61 -9.87
CA LEU A 93 -0.25 2.08 -8.80
C LEU A 93 -0.98 3.19 -8.00
N LEU A 94 -0.33 4.32 -7.80
CA LEU A 94 -0.85 5.47 -7.05
C LEU A 94 -1.45 6.54 -7.96
N HIS A 95 -1.61 6.25 -9.26
CA HIS A 95 -2.13 7.24 -10.19
C HIS A 95 -3.52 7.72 -9.74
N PRO A 96 -3.77 9.04 -9.64
CA PRO A 96 -5.03 9.60 -9.13
C PRO A 96 -6.25 9.21 -9.99
N ASP A 97 -6.02 8.86 -11.24
CA ASP A 97 -7.06 8.35 -12.15
C ASP A 97 -7.61 6.97 -11.72
N LYS A 98 -6.80 6.17 -11.00
CA LYS A 98 -7.17 4.84 -10.48
C LYS A 98 -7.40 4.81 -8.97
N ASN A 99 -6.92 5.80 -8.22
CA ASN A 99 -7.16 5.96 -6.79
C ASN A 99 -7.87 7.28 -6.54
N LYS A 100 -9.20 7.23 -6.41
CA LYS A 100 -10.03 8.36 -5.94
C LYS A 100 -10.16 8.36 -4.42
N PHE A 101 -9.08 8.06 -3.71
CA PHE A 101 -9.02 8.06 -2.24
C PHE A 101 -8.11 9.19 -1.77
#